data_AF-A0A8T4G3S2-F1
#
_entry.id   AF-A0A8T4G3S2-F1
#
_cell.length_a   1.000
_cell.length_b   1.000
_cell.length_c   1.000
_cell.angle_alpha   90.00
_cell.angle_beta   90.00
_cell.angle_gamma   90.00
#
_symmetry.space_group_name_H-M   'P 1'
#
loop_
_entity.id
_entity.type
_entity.pdbx_description
1 polymer ?
#
loop_
_entity_poly.entity_id
_entity_poly.type
_entity_poly.pdbx_seq_one_letter_code
_entity_poly.pdbx_strand_id
1 'polypeptide(L)'
;MAQVVESPVSVRLPKYIIRKIDELVKEGEFKSRSDFIKYAVTLTLGQIMMEKAREKAKTITPEEAKARSRQALQKLLTEEIEDEWSELKNILEDVDRKWKGLKGAKK
;
A
#
# COMPACT_ATOMS: atom_id res chain seq x y z
N MET A 1 2.25 19.00 -4.87
CA MET A 1 2.87 18.15 -5.91
C MET A 1 4.29 17.81 -5.44
N ALA A 2 4.55 16.56 -5.03
CA ALA A 2 5.89 16.16 -4.58
C ALA A 2 6.82 16.09 -5.80
N GLN A 3 7.86 16.94 -5.85
CA GLN A 3 8.91 16.84 -6.87
C GLN A 3 9.65 15.51 -6.67
N VAL A 4 9.62 14.65 -7.69
CA VAL A 4 10.44 13.44 -7.72
C VAL A 4 11.87 13.88 -8.02
N VAL A 5 12.68 14.01 -6.98
CA VAL A 5 14.11 14.35 -7.13
C VAL A 5 14.85 13.08 -7.51
N GLU A 6 15.17 12.92 -8.80
CA GLU A 6 16.07 11.83 -9.23
C GLU A 6 17.51 12.19 -8.85
N SER A 7 18.02 11.55 -7.79
CA SER A 7 19.42 11.67 -7.38
C SER A 7 20.17 10.37 -7.72
N PRO A 8 21.31 10.45 -8.42
CA PRO A 8 22.13 9.27 -8.68
C PRO A 8 22.74 8.76 -7.37
N VAL A 9 22.59 7.48 -7.10
CA VAL A 9 23.17 6.80 -5.93
C VAL A 9 24.24 5.82 -6.40
N SER A 10 25.46 5.97 -5.90
CA SER A 10 26.55 5.02 -6.16
C SER A 10 26.57 3.93 -5.08
N VAL A 11 26.55 2.67 -5.49
CA VAL A 11 26.59 1.52 -4.57
C VAL A 11 27.77 0.60 -4.89
N ARG A 12 28.32 -0.05 -3.85
CA ARG A 12 29.32 -1.10 -4.01
C ARG A 12 28.66 -2.47 -3.87
N LEU A 13 28.78 -3.30 -4.89
CA LEU A 13 28.23 -4.65 -4.92
C LEU A 13 29.35 -5.66 -5.23
N PRO A 14 29.25 -6.90 -4.72
CA PRO A 14 30.15 -7.97 -5.12
C PRO A 14 30.15 -8.18 -6.64
N LYS A 15 31.32 -8.46 -7.22
CA LYS A 15 31.48 -8.62 -8.69
C LYS A 15 30.52 -9.66 -9.28
N TYR A 16 30.28 -10.76 -8.57
CA TYR A 16 29.38 -11.82 -9.06
C TYR A 16 27.92 -11.36 -9.15
N ILE A 17 27.47 -10.45 -8.28
CA ILE A 17 26.13 -9.87 -8.34
C ILE A 17 26.02 -8.96 -9.56
N ILE A 18 27.01 -8.08 -9.76
CA ILE A 18 27.04 -7.17 -10.91
C ILE A 18 26.93 -7.98 -12.21
N ARG A 19 27.67 -9.09 -12.31
CA ARG A 19 27.63 -9.97 -13.49
C ARG A 19 26.24 -10.57 -13.73
N LYS A 20 25.54 -11.02 -12.68
CA LYS A 20 24.17 -11.54 -12.82
C LYS A 20 23.19 -10.46 -13.26
N ILE A 21 23.33 -9.23 -12.75
CA ILE A 21 22.50 -8.11 -13.19
C ILE A 21 22.73 -7.83 -14.68
N ASP A 22 23.99 -7.88 -15.13
CA ASP A 22 24.33 -7.69 -16.53
C ASP A 22 23.76 -8.77 -17.44
N GLU A 23 23.76 -10.03 -16.99
CA GLU A 23 23.14 -11.16 -17.69
C GLU A 23 21.64 -10.90 -17.90
N LEU A 24 20.90 -10.51 -16.85
CA LEU A 24 19.46 -10.21 -16.94
C LEU A 24 19.13 -9.02 -17.84
N VAL A 25 19.98 -7.99 -17.83
CA VAL A 25 19.84 -6.84 -18.75
C VAL A 25 20.11 -7.27 -20.19
N LYS A 26 21.11 -8.13 -20.42
CA LYS A 26 21.45 -8.65 -21.74
C LYS A 26 20.37 -9.57 -22.31
N GLU A 27 19.71 -10.34 -21.46
CA GLU A 27 18.57 -11.20 -21.81
C GLU A 27 17.31 -10.39 -22.12
N GLY A 28 17.30 -9.09 -21.80
CA GLY A 28 16.18 -8.19 -22.07
C GLY A 28 15.10 -8.22 -20.99
N GLU A 29 15.33 -8.89 -19.87
CA GLU A 29 14.39 -8.88 -18.73
C GLU A 29 14.29 -7.48 -18.10
N PHE A 30 15.38 -6.70 -18.15
CA PHE A 30 15.44 -5.34 -17.63
C PHE A 30 16.06 -4.37 -18.64
N LYS A 31 15.57 -3.13 -18.66
CA LYS A 31 16.06 -2.11 -19.61
C LYS A 31 17.47 -1.64 -19.28
N SER A 32 17.86 -1.67 -18.00
CA SER A 32 19.17 -1.23 -17.52
C SER A 32 19.45 -1.77 -16.11
N ARG A 33 20.69 -1.65 -15.65
CA ARG A 33 21.05 -1.94 -14.25
C ARG A 33 20.21 -1.12 -13.26
N SER A 34 19.98 0.16 -13.56
CA SER A 34 19.19 1.05 -12.70
C SER A 34 17.74 0.59 -12.61
N ASP A 35 17.17 0.11 -13.72
CA ASP A 35 15.81 -0.44 -13.78
C ASP A 35 15.67 -1.69 -12.90
N PHE A 36 16.62 -2.62 -13.03
CA PHE A 36 16.71 -3.79 -12.15
C PHE A 36 16.80 -3.41 -10.67
N ILE A 37 17.67 -2.45 -10.31
CA ILE A 37 17.86 -2.03 -8.91
C ILE A 37 16.59 -1.37 -8.37
N LYS A 38 15.93 -0.50 -9.14
CA LYS A 38 14.65 0.12 -8.75
C LYS A 38 13.58 -0.94 -8.49
N TYR A 39 13.45 -1.92 -9.37
CA TYR A 39 12.53 -3.04 -9.20
C TYR A 39 12.83 -3.85 -7.94
N ALA A 40 14.07 -4.30 -7.77
CA ALA A 40 14.49 -5.12 -6.64
C ALA A 40 14.26 -4.41 -5.29
N VAL A 41 14.63 -3.14 -5.20
CA VAL A 41 14.43 -2.32 -3.99
C VAL A 41 12.95 -2.19 -3.66
N THR A 42 12.10 -1.91 -4.67
CA THR A 42 10.65 -1.77 -4.48
C THR A 42 10.03 -3.07 -3.97
N LEU A 43 10.39 -4.20 -4.59
CA LEU A 43 9.89 -5.51 -4.21
C LEU A 43 10.27 -5.86 -2.76
N THR A 44 11.56 -5.72 -2.41
CA THR A 44 12.04 -6.05 -1.07
C THR A 44 11.47 -5.09 -0.02
N LEU A 45 11.34 -3.80 -0.33
CA LEU A 45 10.73 -2.84 0.59
C LEU A 45 9.28 -3.23 0.90
N GLY A 46 8.50 -3.61 -0.11
CA GLY A 46 7.14 -4.10 0.06
C GLY A 46 7.07 -5.33 0.96
N GLN A 47 7.95 -6.31 0.74
CA GLN A 47 8.03 -7.52 1.57
C GLN A 47 8.34 -7.19 3.04
N ILE A 48 9.35 -6.34 3.30
CA ILE A 48 9.73 -5.93 4.65
C ILE A 48 8.58 -5.18 5.34
N MET A 49 7.89 -4.29 4.62
CA MET A 49 6.74 -3.55 5.16
C MET A 49 5.58 -4.48 5.52
N MET A 50 5.26 -5.45 4.67
CA MET A 50 4.22 -6.44 4.94
C MET A 50 4.57 -7.33 6.14
N GLU A 51 5.82 -7.77 6.26
CA GLU A 51 6.29 -8.55 7.40
C GLU A 51 6.14 -7.77 8.71
N LYS A 52 6.63 -6.53 8.75
CA LYS A 52 6.44 -5.63 9.89
C LYS A 52 4.97 -5.39 10.22
N ALA A 53 4.10 -5.27 9.20
CA ALA A 53 2.67 -5.13 9.41
C ALA A 53 2.06 -6.40 10.03
N ARG A 54 2.48 -7.59 9.59
CA ARG A 54 2.05 -8.88 10.18
C ARG A 54 2.51 -9.04 11.62
N GLU A 55 3.75 -8.67 11.94
CA GLU A 55 4.25 -8.70 13.32
C GLU A 55 3.48 -7.75 14.23
N LYS A 56 3.19 -6.54 13.74
CA LYS A 56 2.31 -5.59 14.45
C LYS A 56 0.89 -6.14 14.59
N ALA A 57 0.36 -6.83 13.59
CA ALA A 57 -0.98 -7.43 13.67
C ALA A 57 -1.06 -8.57 14.69
N LYS A 58 0.01 -9.36 14.85
CA LYS A 58 0.08 -10.42 15.88
C LYS A 58 0.06 -9.88 17.31
N THR A 59 0.52 -8.64 17.50
CA THR A 59 0.61 -7.99 18.81
C THR A 59 -0.57 -7.08 19.12
N ILE A 60 -1.41 -6.76 18.12
CA ILE A 60 -2.61 -5.94 18.29
C ILE A 60 -3.74 -6.79 18.86
N THR A 61 -4.24 -6.39 20.02
CA THR A 61 -5.47 -6.94 20.57
C THR A 61 -6.71 -6.46 19.79
N PRO A 62 -7.84 -7.18 19.81
CA PRO A 62 -9.05 -6.79 19.07
C PRO A 62 -9.57 -5.38 19.39
N GLU A 63 -9.30 -4.88 20.60
CA GLU A 63 -9.71 -3.55 21.04
C GLU A 63 -8.84 -2.45 20.42
N GLU A 64 -7.53 -2.67 20.34
CA GLU A 64 -6.58 -1.73 19.69
C GLU A 64 -6.80 -1.64 18.18
N ALA A 65 -7.19 -2.75 17.53
CA ALA A 65 -7.57 -2.76 16.12
C ALA A 65 -8.81 -1.89 15.86
N LYS A 66 -9.84 -1.99 16.72
CA LYS A 66 -11.05 -1.15 16.65
C LYS A 66 -10.73 0.32 16.90
N ALA A 67 -9.86 0.64 17.85
CA ALA A 67 -9.45 2.01 18.14
C ALA A 67 -8.66 2.63 16.98
N ARG A 68 -7.71 1.89 16.39
CA ARG A 68 -6.98 2.35 15.19
C ARG A 68 -7.87 2.49 13.96
N SER A 69 -8.82 1.58 13.77
CA SER A 69 -9.79 1.68 12.68
C SER A 69 -10.67 2.93 12.84
N ARG A 70 -11.16 3.21 14.05
CA ARG A 70 -11.92 4.44 14.35
C ARG A 70 -11.09 5.71 14.12
N GLN A 71 -9.82 5.73 14.54
CA GLN A 71 -8.94 6.88 14.29
C GLN A 71 -8.59 7.05 12.81
N ALA A 72 -8.36 5.96 12.07
CA ALA A 72 -8.10 6.02 10.63
C ALA A 72 -9.34 6.50 9.86
N LEU A 73 -10.54 6.05 10.25
CA LEU A 73 -11.81 6.57 9.77
C LEU A 73 -11.92 8.06 10.07
N GLN A 74 -11.71 8.47 11.32
CA GLN A 74 -11.82 9.87 11.71
C GLN A 74 -10.89 10.77 10.90
N LYS A 75 -9.65 10.33 10.62
CA LYS A 75 -8.68 11.06 9.78
C LYS A 75 -9.08 11.12 8.31
N LEU A 76 -9.52 10.00 7.71
CA LEU A 76 -10.08 10.01 6.34
C LEU A 76 -11.26 10.97 6.21
N LEU A 77 -12.09 11.03 7.24
CA LEU A 77 -13.24 11.91 7.32
C LEU A 77 -12.88 13.39 7.53
N THR A 78 -11.63 13.70 7.95
CA THR A 78 -11.19 15.09 8.22
C THR A 78 -10.17 15.65 7.23
N GLU A 79 -9.35 14.85 6.56
CA GLU A 79 -8.28 15.36 5.67
C GLU A 79 -8.65 15.42 4.17
N GLU A 80 -9.69 14.74 3.68
CA GLU A 80 -9.96 14.68 2.22
C GLU A 80 -11.42 14.78 1.80
N ILE A 81 -12.36 15.07 2.71
CA ILE A 81 -13.77 15.17 2.34
C ILE A 81 -14.31 16.48 2.90
N GLU A 82 -14.15 17.56 2.16
CA GLU A 82 -15.06 18.71 2.28
C GLU A 82 -16.02 18.76 1.07
N ASP A 83 -15.59 18.22 -0.08
CA ASP A 83 -16.36 18.28 -1.34
C ASP A 83 -17.12 17.01 -1.76
N GLU A 84 -16.88 15.83 -1.16
CA GLU A 84 -17.52 14.56 -1.60
C GLU A 84 -18.40 13.85 -0.53
N TRP A 85 -18.63 14.49 0.61
CA TRP A 85 -19.38 13.88 1.73
C TRP A 85 -20.81 13.51 1.39
N SER A 86 -21.44 14.29 0.51
CA SER A 86 -22.81 14.06 0.08
C SER A 86 -22.92 12.77 -0.74
N GLU A 87 -21.95 12.51 -1.62
CA GLU A 87 -21.92 11.31 -2.46
C GLU A 87 -21.62 10.05 -1.64
N LEU A 88 -20.64 10.14 -0.74
CA LEU A 88 -20.30 9.04 0.17
C LEU A 88 -21.44 8.68 1.13
N LYS A 89 -22.17 9.68 1.63
CA LYS A 89 -23.36 9.46 2.47
C LYS A 89 -24.45 8.70 1.71
N ASN A 90 -24.71 9.08 0.46
CA ASN A 90 -25.71 8.42 -0.37
C ASN A 90 -25.31 6.95 -0.66
N ILE A 91 -24.04 6.70 -0.95
CA ILE A 91 -23.53 5.34 -1.18
C ILE A 91 -23.67 4.49 0.10
N LEU A 92 -23.34 5.04 1.26
CA LEU A 92 -23.46 4.34 2.55
C LEU A 92 -24.92 4.01 2.89
N GLU A 93 -25.85 4.95 2.66
CA GLU A 93 -27.29 4.72 2.85
C GLU A 93 -27.84 3.65 1.90
N ASP A 94 -27.39 3.63 0.64
CA ASP A 94 -27.80 2.60 -0.32
C ASP A 94 -27.24 1.22 0.01
N VAL A 95 -26.00 1.14 0.50
CA VAL A 95 -25.42 -0.11 0.98
C VAL A 95 -26.19 -0.63 2.21
N ASP A 96 -26.50 0.23 3.18
CA ASP A 96 -27.29 -0.16 4.37
C ASP A 96 -28.70 -0.63 3.98
N ARG A 97 -29.36 0.06 3.04
CA ARG A 97 -30.68 -0.32 2.53
C ARG A 97 -30.66 -1.68 1.83
N LYS A 98 -29.66 -1.91 0.96
CA LYS A 98 -29.47 -3.21 0.30
C LYS A 98 -29.17 -4.31 1.31
N TRP A 99 -28.36 -4.03 2.32
CA TRP A 99 -28.01 -5.00 3.35
C TRP A 99 -29.20 -5.36 4.25
N LYS A 100 -30.05 -4.38 4.61
CA LYS A 100 -31.32 -4.59 5.32
C LYS A 100 -32.33 -5.39 4.48
N GLY A 101 -32.36 -5.17 3.17
CA GLY A 101 -33.16 -5.96 2.23
C GLY A 101 -32.69 -7.41 2.13
N LEU A 102 -31.37 -7.63 2.05
CA LEU A 102 -30.76 -8.96 1.96
C LEU A 102 -30.85 -9.76 3.26
N LYS A 103 -30.79 -9.08 4.42
CA LYS A 103 -30.96 -9.73 5.73
C LYS A 103 -32.41 -10.01 6.11
N GLY A 104 -33.37 -9.69 5.24
CA GLY A 104 -34.77 -9.98 5.46
C GLY A 104 -35.25 -9.41 6.78
N ALA A 105 -35.37 -8.09 6.87
CA ALA A 105 -36.19 -7.47 7.90
C ALA A 105 -37.66 -7.91 7.70
N LYS A 106 -37.99 -9.09 8.24
CA LYS A 106 -39.35 -9.46 8.61
C LYS A 106 -39.85 -8.38 9.57
N LYS A 107 -40.95 -7.74 9.20
CA LYS A 107 -41.91 -7.19 10.17
C LYS A 107 -42.37 -8.30 11.11
#